data_AF-A0A2N9B123-F1
#
_entry.id   AF-A0A2N9B123-F1
#
_cell.length_a   1.000
_cell.length_b   1.000
_cell.length_c   1.000
_cell.angle_alpha   90.00
_cell.angle_beta   90.00
_cell.angle_gamma   90.00
#
_symmetry.space_group_name_H-M   'P 1'
#
loop_
_entity.id
_entity.type
_entity.pdbx_description
1 polymer ?
#
loop_
_entity_poly.entity_id
_entity_poly.type
_entity_poly.pdbx_seq_one_letter_code
_entity_poly.pdbx_strand_id
1 'polypeptide(L)'
;MREPISRDARLALELALTIRHDGNGGVADDLTDPAGLTAWVRTHSEALPDAGRFTADAAQLATVRDLRAAVRALFARAVRPGEPSPADAARLLPVPEAVRRLNEAAARTPTVPVLNWPEGTGPEVRQRPVRGGDDLTSALAHAVIAFLASPDRDRLRACRAPRCVRYFLKDHPRQEWCNPSCGNRARVARHHRRHRTTA
;
A
#
# COMPACT_ATOMS: atom_id res chain seq x y z
N MET A 1 -6.11 1.69 24.24
CA MET A 1 -5.35 0.80 23.34
C MET A 1 -5.76 1.13 21.92
N ARG A 2 -4.82 1.21 20.97
CA ARG A 2 -5.14 1.53 19.57
C ARG A 2 -5.50 0.25 18.84
N GLU A 3 -6.53 0.31 17.99
CA GLU A 3 -6.96 -0.80 17.14
C GLU A 3 -5.77 -1.30 16.28
N PRO A 4 -5.53 -2.62 16.19
CA PRO A 4 -4.59 -3.16 15.22
C PRO A 4 -5.00 -2.77 13.79
N ILE A 5 -4.01 -2.58 12.91
CA ILE A 5 -4.23 -2.21 11.50
C ILE A 5 -5.12 -3.28 10.85
N SER A 6 -6.17 -2.86 10.13
CA SER A 6 -7.06 -3.81 9.45
C SER A 6 -6.31 -4.62 8.40
N ARG A 7 -6.80 -5.83 8.09
CA ARG A 7 -6.26 -6.68 7.02
C ARG A 7 -6.15 -5.91 5.69
N ASP A 8 -7.20 -5.15 5.35
CA ASP A 8 -7.27 -4.38 4.11
C ASP A 8 -6.22 -3.27 4.07
N ALA A 9 -6.05 -2.56 5.20
CA ALA A 9 -5.01 -1.54 5.34
C ALA A 9 -3.60 -2.13 5.19
N ARG A 10 -3.35 -3.32 5.77
CA ARG A 10 -2.09 -4.04 5.60
C ARG A 10 -1.84 -4.39 4.13
N LEU A 11 -2.80 -4.99 3.43
CA LEU A 11 -2.65 -5.35 2.01
C LEU A 11 -2.41 -4.12 1.12
N ALA A 12 -3.18 -3.05 1.33
CA ALA A 12 -3.06 -1.82 0.56
C ALA A 12 -1.67 -1.19 0.72
N LEU A 13 -1.14 -1.17 1.94
CA LEU A 13 0.22 -0.69 2.23
C LEU A 13 1.26 -1.62 1.62
N GLU A 14 1.21 -2.92 1.89
CA GLU A 14 2.23 -3.88 1.43
C GLU A 14 2.33 -3.90 -0.10
N LEU A 15 1.21 -3.77 -0.82
CA LEU A 15 1.22 -3.61 -2.28
C LEU A 15 2.02 -2.36 -2.70
N ALA A 16 1.79 -1.21 -2.07
CA ALA A 16 2.56 0.01 -2.36
C ALA A 16 4.05 -0.11 -1.96
N LEU A 17 4.36 -0.95 -0.96
CA LEU A 17 5.68 -1.13 -0.36
C LEU A 17 6.59 -2.12 -1.12
N THR A 18 6.06 -2.83 -2.11
CA THR A 18 6.86 -3.56 -3.12
C THR A 18 7.75 -2.63 -3.95
N ILE A 19 7.54 -1.31 -3.86
CA ILE A 19 8.47 -0.27 -4.29
C ILE A 19 9.26 0.21 -3.07
N ARG A 20 10.58 -0.01 -3.10
CA ARG A 20 11.49 0.28 -1.97
C ARG A 20 12.76 0.98 -2.43
N HIS A 21 13.49 1.54 -1.48
CA HIS A 21 14.80 2.14 -1.76
C HIS A 21 15.84 1.03 -2.00
N ASP A 22 16.68 1.19 -3.02
CA ASP A 22 17.68 0.20 -3.44
C ASP A 22 18.99 0.22 -2.63
N GLY A 23 19.21 1.25 -1.80
CA GLY A 23 20.46 1.47 -1.05
C GLY A 23 21.34 2.57 -1.63
N ASN A 24 21.22 2.82 -2.93
CA ASN A 24 22.10 3.66 -3.73
C ASN A 24 21.44 4.97 -4.19
N GLY A 25 20.24 5.28 -3.69
CA GLY A 25 19.50 6.49 -4.05
C GLY A 25 18.50 6.29 -5.18
N GLY A 26 18.37 5.06 -5.69
CA GLY A 26 17.33 4.67 -6.62
C GLY A 26 16.20 3.90 -5.93
N VAL A 27 15.43 3.22 -6.77
CA VAL A 27 14.23 2.48 -6.40
C VAL A 27 14.36 1.06 -6.90
N ALA A 28 14.12 0.10 -6.01
CA ALA A 28 13.96 -1.31 -6.34
C ALA A 28 12.46 -1.68 -6.35
N ASP A 29 12.10 -2.56 -7.26
CA ASP A 29 10.76 -3.10 -7.46
C ASP A 29 10.80 -4.60 -7.15
N ASP A 30 10.00 -5.07 -6.19
CA ASP A 30 9.92 -6.49 -5.84
C ASP A 30 9.03 -7.29 -6.82
N LEU A 31 8.29 -6.59 -7.70
CA LEU A 31 7.39 -7.17 -8.72
C LEU A 31 7.98 -7.00 -10.14
N THR A 32 9.23 -7.42 -10.33
CA THR A 32 9.92 -7.38 -11.63
C THR A 32 9.46 -8.46 -12.59
N ASP A 33 9.09 -9.62 -12.07
CA ASP A 33 8.75 -10.82 -12.82
C ASP A 33 7.66 -11.64 -12.10
N PRO A 34 7.07 -12.66 -12.76
CA PRO A 34 6.00 -13.45 -12.15
C PRO A 34 6.44 -14.25 -10.92
N ALA A 35 7.72 -14.61 -10.79
CA ALA A 35 8.22 -15.30 -9.60
C ALA A 35 8.20 -14.37 -8.38
N GLY A 36 8.56 -13.10 -8.56
CA GLY A 36 8.44 -12.05 -7.55
C GLY A 36 7.00 -11.86 -7.06
N LEU A 37 6.03 -11.78 -7.98
CA LEU A 37 4.61 -11.71 -7.61
C LEU A 37 4.14 -12.98 -6.90
N THR A 38 4.56 -14.15 -7.37
CA THR A 38 4.22 -15.43 -6.73
C THR A 38 4.72 -15.49 -5.28
N ALA A 39 5.99 -15.11 -5.07
CA ALA A 39 6.59 -15.07 -3.74
C ALA A 39 5.85 -14.06 -2.84
N TRP A 40 5.53 -12.87 -3.37
CA TRP A 40 4.80 -11.86 -2.63
C TRP A 40 3.39 -12.34 -2.23
N VAL A 41 2.63 -12.98 -3.11
CA VAL A 41 1.29 -13.50 -2.75
C VAL A 41 1.40 -14.58 -1.67
N ARG A 42 2.37 -15.50 -1.79
CA ARG A 42 2.57 -16.59 -0.82
C ARG A 42 2.90 -16.11 0.58
N THR A 43 3.60 -14.98 0.74
CA THR A 43 3.87 -14.39 2.07
C THR A 43 2.66 -13.72 2.69
N HIS A 44 1.56 -13.53 1.93
CA HIS A 44 0.31 -12.92 2.37
C HIS A 44 -0.84 -13.94 2.47
N SER A 45 -0.54 -15.21 2.77
CA SER A 45 -1.53 -16.30 2.80
C SER A 45 -2.63 -16.14 3.85
N GLU A 46 -2.36 -15.45 4.96
CA GLU A 46 -3.39 -15.07 5.94
C GLU A 46 -4.41 -14.08 5.38
N ALA A 47 -4.00 -13.31 4.37
CA ALA A 47 -4.76 -12.19 3.83
C ALA A 47 -5.24 -12.41 2.40
N LEU A 48 -4.84 -13.46 1.70
CA LEU A 48 -5.28 -13.77 0.34
C LEU A 48 -5.68 -15.25 0.27
N PRO A 49 -6.90 -15.57 -0.19
CA PRO A 49 -7.32 -16.97 -0.35
C PRO A 49 -6.42 -17.67 -1.38
N ASP A 50 -6.18 -18.97 -1.17
CA ASP A 50 -5.41 -19.86 -2.05
C ASP A 50 -3.97 -19.43 -2.39
N ALA A 51 -3.42 -18.47 -1.63
CA ALA A 51 -2.07 -17.94 -1.84
C ALA A 51 -0.98 -19.03 -1.88
N GLY A 52 -1.13 -20.11 -1.11
CA GLY A 52 -0.17 -21.22 -1.07
C GLY A 52 -0.03 -21.97 -2.39
N ARG A 53 -1.08 -21.97 -3.23
CA ARG A 53 -1.10 -22.63 -4.55
C ARG A 53 -0.94 -21.63 -5.70
N PHE A 54 -0.99 -20.34 -5.40
CA PHE A 54 -0.87 -19.28 -6.38
C PHE A 54 0.46 -19.37 -7.13
N THR A 55 0.38 -19.18 -8.45
CA THR A 55 1.50 -19.03 -9.37
C THR A 55 1.12 -17.95 -10.36
N ALA A 56 1.88 -16.87 -10.42
CA ALA A 56 1.61 -15.76 -11.31
C ALA A 56 2.03 -16.06 -12.75
N ASP A 57 1.27 -15.55 -13.70
CA ASP A 57 1.71 -15.35 -15.08
C ASP A 57 2.09 -13.87 -15.36
N ALA A 58 2.50 -13.60 -16.60
CA ALA A 58 2.88 -12.25 -17.03
C ALA A 58 1.69 -11.26 -17.06
N ALA A 59 0.47 -11.74 -17.34
CA ALA A 59 -0.73 -10.90 -17.41
C ALA A 59 -1.20 -10.48 -16.00
N GLN A 60 -1.16 -11.40 -15.04
CA GLN A 60 -1.40 -11.13 -13.62
C GLN A 60 -0.35 -10.16 -13.07
N LEU A 61 0.93 -10.34 -13.42
CA LEU A 61 1.97 -9.39 -13.06
C LEU A 61 1.67 -7.98 -13.60
N ALA A 62 1.34 -7.86 -14.89
CA ALA A 62 1.03 -6.57 -15.50
C ALA A 62 -0.16 -5.88 -14.81
N THR A 63 -1.25 -6.60 -14.60
CA THR A 63 -2.47 -6.06 -13.96
C THR A 63 -2.24 -5.64 -12.50
N VAL A 64 -1.45 -6.39 -11.72
CA VAL A 64 -1.08 -6.00 -10.35
C VAL A 64 -0.17 -4.77 -10.34
N ARG A 65 0.76 -4.65 -11.30
CA ARG A 65 1.64 -3.46 -11.42
C ARG A 65 0.84 -2.21 -11.82
N ASP A 66 -0.13 -2.35 -12.71
CA ASP A 66 -1.05 -1.27 -13.08
C ASP A 66 -1.91 -0.82 -11.91
N LEU A 67 -2.46 -1.79 -11.14
CA LEU A 67 -3.18 -1.49 -9.90
C LEU A 67 -2.27 -0.76 -8.92
N ARG A 68 -1.04 -1.24 -8.70
CA ARG A 68 -0.07 -0.59 -7.79
C ARG A 68 0.24 0.85 -8.21
N ALA A 69 0.34 1.13 -9.51
CA ALA A 69 0.54 2.50 -10.01
C ALA A 69 -0.64 3.41 -9.64
N ALA A 70 -1.89 2.92 -9.80
CA ALA A 70 -3.08 3.63 -9.36
C ALA A 70 -3.11 3.84 -7.84
N VAL A 71 -2.79 2.80 -7.05
CA VAL A 71 -2.71 2.86 -5.58
C VAL A 71 -1.73 3.94 -5.13
N ARG A 72 -0.52 3.97 -5.71
CA ARG A 72 0.51 4.96 -5.33
C ARG A 72 0.10 6.39 -5.70
N ALA A 73 -0.61 6.60 -6.81
CA ALA A 73 -1.21 7.89 -7.15
C ALA A 73 -2.29 8.33 -6.15
N LEU A 74 -3.14 7.40 -5.70
CA LEU A 74 -4.17 7.68 -4.71
C LEU A 74 -3.56 7.92 -3.31
N PHE A 75 -2.49 7.22 -2.95
CA PHE A 75 -1.76 7.47 -1.70
C PHE A 75 -1.09 8.84 -1.73
N ALA A 76 -0.44 9.20 -2.83
CA ALA A 76 0.11 10.53 -3.05
C ALA A 76 -0.95 11.64 -2.94
N ARG A 77 -2.19 11.39 -3.40
CA ARG A 77 -3.32 12.29 -3.20
C ARG A 77 -3.76 12.35 -1.74
N ALA A 78 -3.86 11.20 -1.07
CA ALA A 78 -4.35 11.06 0.31
C ALA A 78 -3.43 11.71 1.35
N VAL A 79 -2.12 11.78 1.10
CA VAL A 79 -1.17 12.39 2.05
C VAL A 79 -1.10 13.92 1.97
N ARG A 80 -1.84 14.57 1.07
CA ARG A 80 -1.87 16.04 0.96
C ARG A 80 -2.43 16.70 2.23
N PRO A 81 -1.92 17.87 2.65
CA PRO A 81 -0.96 18.74 1.96
C PRO A 81 0.51 18.29 2.11
N GLY A 82 0.78 17.15 2.74
CA GLY A 82 2.12 16.57 2.77
C GLY A 82 2.62 16.18 1.37
N GLU A 83 3.95 16.14 1.24
CA GLU A 83 4.61 15.67 0.03
C GLU A 83 4.37 14.16 -0.19
N PRO A 84 4.18 13.72 -1.45
CA PRO A 84 4.11 12.31 -1.78
C PRO A 84 5.47 11.62 -1.60
N SER A 85 5.49 10.29 -1.74
CA SER A 85 6.76 9.56 -1.78
C SER A 85 7.68 10.10 -2.89
N PRO A 86 9.00 10.26 -2.65
CA PRO A 86 9.94 10.69 -3.68
C PRO A 86 9.97 9.79 -4.92
N ALA A 87 9.64 8.50 -4.79
CA ALA A 87 9.53 7.58 -5.93
C ALA A 87 8.39 7.92 -6.89
N ASP A 88 7.40 8.70 -6.42
CA ASP A 88 6.19 9.00 -7.18
C ASP A 88 6.27 10.32 -7.93
N ALA A 89 7.17 11.23 -7.53
CA ALA A 89 7.17 12.64 -7.96
C ALA A 89 7.10 12.88 -9.48
N ALA A 90 7.60 11.95 -10.31
CA ALA A 90 7.61 12.06 -11.76
C ALA A 90 6.68 11.09 -12.51
N ARG A 91 5.94 10.21 -11.81
CA ARG A 91 5.33 9.00 -12.42
C ARG A 91 3.87 8.76 -12.04
N LEU A 92 3.21 9.72 -11.41
CA LEU A 92 1.84 9.53 -10.96
C LEU A 92 0.83 9.61 -12.11
N LEU A 93 -0.07 8.63 -12.12
CA LEU A 93 -1.30 8.73 -12.89
C LEU A 93 -2.12 9.95 -12.43
N PRO A 94 -2.82 10.63 -13.34
CA PRO A 94 -3.86 11.58 -12.97
C PRO A 94 -4.87 10.93 -12.01
N VAL A 95 -5.32 11.66 -10.99
CA VAL A 95 -6.24 11.11 -9.98
C VAL A 95 -7.51 10.49 -10.58
N PRO A 96 -8.20 11.11 -11.56
CA PRO A 96 -9.37 10.48 -12.18
C PRO A 96 -9.06 9.13 -12.83
N GLU A 97 -7.90 9.02 -13.48
CA GLU A 97 -7.44 7.79 -14.12
C GLU A 97 -7.09 6.71 -13.07
N ALA A 98 -6.44 7.10 -11.97
CA ALA A 98 -6.14 6.19 -10.87
C ALA A 98 -7.42 5.64 -10.20
N VAL A 99 -8.44 6.51 -10.00
CA VAL A 99 -9.75 6.08 -9.48
C VAL A 99 -10.43 5.11 -10.45
N ARG A 100 -10.44 5.44 -11.75
CA ARG A 100 -11.03 4.58 -12.79
C ARG A 100 -10.41 3.19 -12.79
N ARG A 101 -9.08 3.10 -12.84
CA ARG A 101 -8.36 1.81 -12.82
C ARG A 101 -8.61 1.00 -11.56
N LEU A 102 -8.65 1.65 -10.39
CA LEU A 102 -8.95 0.97 -9.13
C LEU A 102 -10.37 0.38 -9.15
N ASN A 103 -11.36 1.14 -9.61
CA ASN A 103 -12.74 0.69 -9.70
C ASN A 103 -12.92 -0.43 -10.73
N GLU A 104 -12.28 -0.34 -11.89
CA GLU A 104 -12.30 -1.40 -12.91
C GLU A 104 -11.66 -2.69 -12.40
N ALA A 105 -10.53 -2.59 -11.68
CA ALA A 105 -9.91 -3.73 -11.04
C ALA A 105 -10.84 -4.41 -10.02
N ALA A 106 -11.51 -3.62 -9.17
CA ALA A 106 -12.48 -4.13 -8.20
C ALA A 106 -13.73 -4.74 -8.85
N ALA A 107 -14.16 -4.22 -10.00
CA ALA A 107 -15.32 -4.70 -10.74
C ALA A 107 -15.13 -6.10 -11.36
N ARG A 108 -13.88 -6.58 -11.48
CA ARG A 108 -13.58 -7.95 -11.96
C ARG A 108 -14.19 -9.04 -11.06
N THR A 109 -14.43 -8.73 -9.79
CA THR A 109 -15.18 -9.60 -8.87
C THR A 109 -16.27 -8.79 -8.19
N PRO A 110 -17.50 -8.79 -8.76
CA PRO A 110 -18.64 -8.14 -8.13
C PRO A 110 -18.90 -8.70 -6.73
N THR A 111 -19.12 -7.80 -5.78
CA THR A 111 -19.41 -8.13 -4.39
C THR A 111 -20.78 -7.58 -3.99
N VAL A 112 -21.37 -8.19 -2.96
CA VAL A 112 -22.57 -7.70 -2.30
C VAL A 112 -22.27 -7.40 -0.83
N PRO A 113 -22.88 -6.36 -0.25
CA PRO A 113 -22.79 -6.11 1.18
C PRO A 113 -23.51 -7.23 1.93
N VAL A 114 -22.86 -7.76 2.97
CA VAL A 114 -23.41 -8.76 3.88
C VAL A 114 -23.28 -8.21 5.29
N LEU A 115 -24.41 -8.07 5.98
CA LEU A 115 -24.43 -7.74 7.40
C LEU A 115 -23.98 -8.97 8.20
N ASN A 116 -22.93 -8.80 8.99
CA ASN A 116 -22.52 -9.76 10.00
C ASN A 116 -22.78 -9.12 11.38
N TRP A 117 -23.33 -9.92 12.29
CA TRP A 117 -23.63 -9.45 13.65
C TRP A 117 -23.22 -10.53 14.66
N PRO A 118 -21.91 -10.65 14.94
CA PRO A 118 -21.42 -11.59 15.93
C PRO A 118 -21.91 -11.22 17.33
N GLU A 119 -22.14 -12.23 18.17
CA GLU A 119 -22.49 -12.02 19.57
C GLU A 119 -21.31 -11.37 20.31
N GLY A 120 -21.60 -10.34 21.10
CA GLY A 120 -20.58 -9.60 21.85
C GLY A 120 -19.83 -8.51 21.06
N THR A 121 -20.10 -8.34 19.75
CA THR A 121 -19.59 -7.20 18.97
C THR A 121 -20.72 -6.44 18.28
N GLY A 122 -20.45 -5.22 17.83
CA GLY A 122 -21.40 -4.44 17.04
C GLY A 122 -21.59 -5.02 15.63
N PRO A 123 -22.64 -4.58 14.89
CA PRO A 123 -22.84 -4.97 13.51
C PRO A 123 -21.70 -4.49 12.61
N GLU A 124 -21.27 -5.34 11.68
CA GLU A 124 -20.28 -5.01 10.67
C GLU A 124 -20.80 -5.36 9.27
N VAL A 125 -20.48 -4.55 8.26
CA VAL A 125 -20.79 -4.87 6.87
C VAL A 125 -19.53 -5.38 6.19
N ARG A 126 -19.59 -6.57 5.62
CA ARG A 126 -18.51 -7.15 4.81
C ARG A 126 -18.94 -7.25 3.35
N GLN A 127 -18.00 -7.02 2.45
CA GLN A 127 -18.22 -7.27 1.02
C GLN A 127 -17.95 -8.74 0.73
N ARG A 128 -18.93 -9.45 0.17
CA ARG A 128 -18.81 -10.87 -0.20
C ARG A 128 -18.91 -11.02 -1.73
N PRO A 129 -17.99 -11.74 -2.38
CA PRO A 129 -18.10 -12.05 -3.81
C PRO A 129 -19.43 -12.75 -4.16
N VAL A 130 -20.03 -12.37 -5.29
CA VAL A 130 -21.27 -12.99 -5.78
C VAL A 130 -21.01 -14.38 -6.37
N ARG A 131 -19.88 -14.58 -7.06
CA ARG A 131 -19.45 -15.85 -7.68
C ARG A 131 -17.93 -15.91 -7.76
N GLY A 132 -17.32 -17.02 -7.30
CA GLY A 132 -15.86 -17.17 -7.25
C GLY A 132 -15.18 -16.05 -6.45
N GLY A 133 -13.90 -16.20 -6.07
CA GLY A 133 -13.21 -15.19 -5.25
C GLY A 133 -11.72 -15.05 -5.54
N ASP A 134 -11.26 -15.58 -6.67
CA ASP A 134 -9.86 -15.97 -6.82
C ASP A 134 -9.06 -14.94 -7.64
N ASP A 135 -9.70 -13.84 -8.06
CA ASP A 135 -9.05 -12.77 -8.79
C ASP A 135 -8.21 -11.91 -7.83
N LEU A 136 -6.90 -12.17 -7.84
CA LEU A 136 -5.92 -11.44 -7.02
C LEU A 136 -6.03 -9.92 -7.20
N THR A 137 -6.15 -9.44 -8.44
CA THR A 137 -6.17 -7.99 -8.69
C THR A 137 -7.43 -7.37 -8.11
N SER A 138 -8.57 -8.04 -8.27
CA SER A 138 -9.82 -7.60 -7.67
C SER A 138 -9.77 -7.61 -6.15
N ALA A 139 -9.21 -8.66 -5.54
CA ALA A 139 -9.07 -8.75 -4.08
C ALA A 139 -8.21 -7.62 -3.51
N LEU A 140 -7.08 -7.31 -4.16
CA LEU A 140 -6.23 -6.19 -3.79
C LEU A 140 -6.93 -4.84 -3.99
N ALA A 141 -7.69 -4.67 -5.08
CA ALA A 141 -8.45 -3.45 -5.34
C ALA A 141 -9.52 -3.20 -4.27
N HIS A 142 -10.28 -4.24 -3.88
CA HIS A 142 -11.26 -4.15 -2.78
C HIS A 142 -10.60 -3.76 -1.46
N ALA A 143 -9.44 -4.36 -1.12
CA ALA A 143 -8.68 -3.99 0.08
C ALA A 143 -8.22 -2.52 0.06
N VAL A 144 -7.75 -2.04 -1.10
CA VAL A 144 -7.35 -0.63 -1.27
C VAL A 144 -8.55 0.31 -1.12
N ILE A 145 -9.71 -0.01 -1.72
CA ILE A 145 -10.93 0.79 -1.59
C ILE A 145 -11.36 0.86 -0.13
N ALA A 146 -11.43 -0.29 0.56
CA ALA A 146 -11.78 -0.37 1.97
C ALA A 146 -10.82 0.46 2.84
N PHE A 147 -9.51 0.38 2.58
CA PHE A 147 -8.51 1.20 3.26
C PHE A 147 -8.69 2.70 3.02
N LEU A 148 -8.82 3.13 1.76
CA LEU A 148 -8.94 4.55 1.41
C LEU A 148 -10.27 5.16 1.89
N ALA A 149 -11.31 4.35 2.08
CA ALA A 149 -12.59 4.77 2.64
C ALA A 149 -12.64 4.73 4.17
N SER A 150 -11.62 4.18 4.85
CA SER A 150 -11.59 4.04 6.30
C SER A 150 -10.89 5.21 7.02
N PRO A 151 -11.08 5.35 8.35
CA PRO A 151 -10.34 6.32 9.15
C PRO A 151 -8.81 6.12 9.13
N ASP A 152 -8.31 4.92 8.79
CA ASP A 152 -6.87 4.67 8.71
C ASP A 152 -6.20 5.46 7.58
N ARG A 153 -6.95 5.87 6.56
CA ARG A 153 -6.47 6.80 5.52
C ARG A 153 -5.86 8.06 6.14
N ASP A 154 -6.47 8.61 7.20
CA ASP A 154 -6.02 9.87 7.80
C ASP A 154 -4.70 9.71 8.58
N ARG A 155 -4.28 8.46 8.84
CA ARG A 155 -2.99 8.09 9.42
C ARG A 155 -1.90 7.88 8.37
N LEU A 156 -2.24 7.78 7.08
CA LEU A 156 -1.30 7.54 5.99
C LEU A 156 -0.31 8.69 5.83
N ARG A 157 0.99 8.39 5.78
CA ARG A 157 2.07 9.35 5.59
C ARG A 157 3.10 8.80 4.62
N ALA A 158 3.76 9.68 3.86
CA ALA A 158 5.01 9.37 3.18
C ALA A 158 6.18 9.55 4.15
N CYS A 159 7.14 8.62 4.15
CA CYS A 159 8.33 8.73 4.99
C CYS A 159 9.29 9.80 4.46
N ARG A 160 9.65 10.77 5.31
CA ARG A 160 10.51 11.91 4.93
C ARG A 160 11.99 11.71 5.26
N ALA A 161 12.38 10.51 5.65
CA ALA A 161 13.80 10.22 5.86
C ALA A 161 14.54 10.28 4.50
N PRO A 162 15.80 10.76 4.46
CA PRO A 162 16.57 10.83 3.23
C PRO A 162 16.51 9.52 2.44
N ARG A 163 16.25 9.60 1.14
CA ARG A 163 16.13 8.45 0.22
C ARG A 163 15.02 7.42 0.55
N CYS A 164 14.17 7.64 1.55
CA CYS A 164 13.05 6.73 1.80
C CYS A 164 11.93 6.98 0.78
N VAL A 165 11.30 5.90 0.32
CA VAL A 165 10.20 5.94 -0.65
C VAL A 165 8.93 5.25 -0.16
N ARG A 166 8.90 4.87 1.12
CA ARG A 166 7.80 4.12 1.73
C ARG A 166 6.66 5.05 2.18
N TYR A 167 5.44 4.58 2.00
CA TYR A 167 4.29 5.03 2.78
C TYR A 167 4.20 4.25 4.09
N PHE A 168 3.56 4.81 5.11
CA PHE A 168 3.31 4.14 6.39
C PHE A 168 2.07 4.70 7.08
N LEU A 169 1.48 3.92 7.98
CA LEU A 169 0.47 4.43 8.91
C LEU A 169 1.13 4.96 10.17
N LYS A 170 0.82 6.20 10.50
CA LYS A 170 1.26 6.83 11.73
C LYS A 170 0.58 6.14 12.92
N ASP A 171 1.39 5.53 13.78
CA ASP A 171 0.93 4.80 14.95
C ASP A 171 0.86 5.67 16.21
N HIS A 172 1.68 6.72 16.30
CA HIS A 172 1.59 7.70 17.40
C HIS A 172 1.85 9.14 16.91
N PRO A 173 1.34 10.19 17.61
CA PRO A 173 1.41 11.58 17.16
C PRO A 173 2.82 12.11 16.87
N ARG A 174 3.86 11.55 17.51
CA ARG A 174 5.27 11.93 17.31
C ARG A 174 6.01 11.12 16.25
N GLN A 175 5.36 10.15 15.60
CA GLN A 175 6.01 9.34 14.58
C GLN A 175 6.16 10.14 13.28
N GLU A 176 7.39 10.47 12.93
CA GLU A 176 7.72 11.20 11.70
C GLU A 176 8.30 10.30 10.59
N TRP A 177 8.72 9.09 10.94
CA TRP A 177 9.38 8.14 10.03
C TRP A 177 8.73 6.77 10.08
N CYS A 178 8.83 6.03 8.98
CA CYS A 178 8.23 4.70 8.87
C CYS A 178 8.85 3.65 9.82
N ASN A 179 10.11 3.85 10.25
CA ASN A 179 10.79 2.99 11.22
C ASN A 179 11.96 3.74 11.92
N PRO A 180 12.55 3.16 13.00
CA PRO A 180 13.65 3.78 13.72
C PRO A 180 14.92 4.04 12.87
N SER A 181 15.25 3.15 11.92
CA SER A 181 16.44 3.32 11.07
C SER A 181 16.31 4.53 10.12
N CYS A 182 15.09 4.84 9.67
CA CYS A 182 14.78 6.07 8.95
C CYS A 182 14.99 7.32 9.81
N GLY A 183 14.62 7.27 11.10
CA GLY A 183 14.91 8.35 12.05
C GLY A 183 16.40 8.58 12.28
N ASN A 184 17.18 7.50 12.42
CA ASN A 184 18.64 7.56 12.51
C ASN A 184 19.25 8.23 11.27
N ARG A 185 18.85 7.80 10.08
CA ARG A 185 19.33 8.36 8.82
C ARG A 185 19.00 9.84 8.67
N ALA A 186 17.81 10.26 9.12
CA ALA A 186 17.43 11.67 9.13
C ALA A 186 18.30 12.50 10.10
N ARG A 187 18.62 11.97 11.29
CA ARG A 187 19.54 12.62 12.25
C ARG A 187 20.95 12.79 11.66
N VAL A 188 21.52 11.73 11.11
CA VAL A 188 22.86 11.73 10.50
C VAL A 188 22.94 12.73 9.34
N ALA A 189 21.95 12.75 8.45
CA ALA A 189 21.92 13.71 7.34
C ALA A 189 21.86 15.18 7.81
N ARG A 190 21.12 15.48 8.90
CA ARG A 190 21.09 16.82 9.48
C ARG A 190 22.46 17.23 10.05
N HIS A 191 23.15 16.31 10.73
CA HIS A 191 24.49 16.55 11.26
C HIS A 191 25.48 16.90 10.12
N HIS A 192 25.54 16.07 9.07
CA HIS A 192 26.43 16.35 7.92
C HIS A 192 26.13 17.69 7.22
N ARG A 193 24.85 18.07 7.09
CA ARG A 193 24.50 19.38 6.51
C ARG A 193 25.02 20.54 7.35
N ARG A 194 24.91 20.46 8.68
CA ARG A 194 25.43 21.50 9.57
C ARG A 194 26.94 21.65 9.43
N HIS A 195 27.69 20.54 9.43
CA HIS A 195 29.15 20.59 9.29
C HIS A 195 29.63 21.04 7.90
N ARG A 196 28.83 20.85 6.84
CA ARG A 196 29.13 21.37 5.50
C ARG A 196 28.85 22.85 5.31
N THR A 197 28.07 23.47 6.20
CA THR A 197 27.76 24.92 6.13
C THR A 197 28.67 25.75 7.02
N THR A 198 29.41 25.12 7.93
CA THR A 198 30.37 25.76 8.85
C THR A 198 31.82 25.68 8.34
N ALA A 199 32.06 24.97 7.24
CA ALA A 199 33.33 24.91 6.51
C ALA A 199 33.22 25.74 5.22
#